data_AF-Q5BCD7-F1
#
_entry.id   AF-Q5BCD7-F1
#
_cell.length_a   1.000
_cell.length_b   1.000
_cell.length_c   1.000
_cell.angle_alpha   90.00
_cell.angle_beta   90.00
_cell.angle_gamma   90.00
#
_symmetry.space_group_name_H-M   'P 1'
#
loop_
_entity.id
_entity.type
_entity.pdbx_description
1 polymer ?
#
loop_
_entity_poly.entity_id
_entity_poly.type
_entity_poly.pdbx_seq_one_letter_code
_entity_poly.pdbx_strand_id
1 'polypeptide(L)'
;MTPPTTLPTALHPRAAHITQSVHEYLEGTYPFSSPETKYAFYEMDFPRFMALLAPSGRIERLESAALFVSLTAILDDAFSQMSISESRQIGAKLLDIMRGVALADVLNPLEKILGKVVEDMNAQSPELAKDVLDGAVALFLAQTDKARLEITQLDEYFEFQFRDVGGDLSGPSSTASRKRRSDF
;
A
#
# COMPACT_ATOMS: atom_id res chain seq x y z
N MET A 1 -25.05 -16.41 5.21
CA MET A 1 -25.31 -16.13 3.78
C MET A 1 -25.04 -14.66 3.54
N THR A 2 -24.18 -14.33 2.57
CA THR A 2 -23.96 -12.94 2.16
C THR A 2 -25.19 -12.46 1.40
N PRO A 3 -25.76 -11.26 1.70
CA PRO A 3 -26.89 -10.74 0.94
C PRO A 3 -26.50 -10.54 -0.54
N PRO A 4 -27.45 -10.69 -1.48
CA PRO A 4 -27.16 -10.48 -2.90
C PRO A 4 -26.72 -9.04 -3.16
N THR A 5 -25.73 -8.86 -4.02
CA THR A 5 -25.25 -7.55 -4.47
C THR A 5 -25.54 -7.34 -5.95
N THR A 6 -25.82 -6.11 -6.34
CA THR A 6 -25.95 -5.68 -7.74
C THR A 6 -24.64 -5.11 -8.29
N LEU A 7 -23.59 -5.01 -7.47
CA LEU A 7 -22.30 -4.48 -7.89
C LEU A 7 -21.64 -5.45 -8.88
N PRO A 8 -21.29 -4.99 -10.10
CA PRO A 8 -20.58 -5.82 -11.06
C PRO A 8 -19.15 -6.07 -10.57
N THR A 9 -18.64 -7.28 -10.83
CA THR A 9 -17.24 -7.61 -10.61
C THR A 9 -16.50 -7.69 -11.94
N ALA A 10 -15.30 -7.12 -11.98
CA ALA A 10 -14.41 -7.21 -13.13
C ALA A 10 -12.98 -7.46 -12.64
N LEU A 11 -12.24 -8.26 -13.40
CA LEU A 11 -10.83 -8.53 -13.15
C LEU A 11 -10.03 -7.98 -14.33
N HIS A 12 -8.90 -7.33 -14.05
CA HIS A 12 -8.00 -6.88 -15.10
C HIS A 12 -7.58 -8.05 -16.03
N PRO A 13 -7.66 -7.92 -17.37
CA PRO A 13 -7.38 -9.03 -18.29
C PRO A 13 -5.98 -9.65 -18.17
N ARG A 14 -5.02 -8.88 -17.67
CA ARG A 14 -3.62 -9.30 -17.43
C ARG A 14 -3.29 -9.54 -15.95
N ALA A 15 -4.28 -9.85 -15.12
CA ALA A 15 -4.06 -10.13 -13.70
C ALA A 15 -2.95 -11.17 -13.44
N ALA A 16 -2.93 -12.27 -14.20
CA ALA A 16 -1.90 -13.31 -14.06
C ALA A 16 -0.47 -12.77 -14.30
N HIS A 17 -0.30 -11.88 -15.28
CA HIS A 17 0.99 -11.24 -15.55
C HIS A 17 1.41 -10.32 -14.40
N ILE A 18 0.48 -9.52 -13.88
CA ILE A 18 0.76 -8.60 -12.77
C ILE A 18 1.17 -9.41 -11.53
N THR A 19 0.45 -10.49 -11.21
CA THR A 19 0.81 -11.41 -10.12
C THR A 19 2.20 -12.00 -10.31
N GLN A 20 2.48 -12.57 -11.48
CA GLN A 20 3.79 -13.15 -11.77
C GLN A 20 4.91 -12.11 -11.64
N SER A 21 4.77 -10.95 -12.28
CA SER A 21 5.81 -9.91 -12.28
C SER A 21 6.13 -9.40 -10.87
N VAL A 22 5.11 -9.21 -10.03
CA VAL A 22 5.31 -8.74 -8.65
C VAL A 22 5.94 -9.82 -7.79
N HIS A 23 5.47 -11.07 -7.88
CA HIS A 23 6.04 -12.19 -7.13
C HIS A 23 7.50 -12.47 -7.52
N GLU A 24 7.83 -12.43 -8.80
CA GLU A 24 9.21 -12.60 -9.28
C GLU A 24 10.14 -11.50 -8.73
N TYR A 25 9.68 -10.25 -8.70
CA TYR A 25 10.45 -9.15 -8.13
C TYR A 25 10.68 -9.33 -6.61
N LEU A 26 9.63 -9.71 -5.87
CA LEU A 26 9.72 -9.95 -4.43
C LEU A 26 10.63 -11.14 -4.12
N GLU A 27 10.58 -12.21 -4.90
CA GLU A 27 11.44 -13.38 -4.72
C GLU A 27 12.94 -13.03 -4.85
N GLY A 28 13.28 -12.13 -5.76
CA GLY A 28 14.65 -11.64 -5.94
C GLY A 28 15.08 -10.54 -4.95
N THR A 29 14.19 -10.05 -4.10
CA THR A 29 14.44 -8.83 -3.32
C THR A 29 14.17 -8.99 -1.83
N TYR A 30 13.03 -9.56 -1.45
CA TYR A 30 12.62 -9.68 -0.06
C TYR A 30 13.09 -11.02 0.55
N PRO A 31 13.86 -10.99 1.65
CA PRO A 31 14.37 -12.20 2.27
C PRO A 31 13.31 -12.82 3.19
N PHE A 32 12.34 -13.53 2.61
CA PHE A 32 11.39 -14.32 3.40
C PHE A 32 12.12 -15.28 4.34
N SER A 33 11.63 -15.39 5.58
CA SER A 33 12.28 -16.19 6.62
C SER A 33 12.24 -17.69 6.32
N SER A 34 11.28 -18.15 5.52
CA SER A 34 11.18 -19.53 5.06
C SER A 34 10.37 -19.64 3.76
N PRO A 35 10.46 -20.78 3.04
CA PRO A 35 9.58 -21.05 1.91
C PRO A 35 8.09 -21.01 2.28
N GLU A 36 7.72 -21.48 3.48
CA GLU A 36 6.33 -21.51 3.95
C GLU A 36 5.78 -20.10 4.15
N THR A 37 6.55 -19.19 4.75
CA THR A 37 6.13 -17.78 4.91
C THR A 37 6.03 -17.06 3.58
N LYS A 38 6.95 -17.35 2.64
CA LYS A 38 6.86 -16.86 1.25
C LYS A 38 5.56 -17.31 0.57
N TYR A 39 5.25 -18.60 0.62
CA TYR A 39 4.04 -19.12 -0.03
C TYR A 39 2.76 -18.60 0.62
N ALA A 40 2.71 -18.54 1.96
CA ALA A 40 1.57 -17.93 2.66
C ALA A 40 1.36 -16.47 2.25
N PHE A 41 2.44 -15.70 2.06
CA PHE A 41 2.35 -14.33 1.55
C PHE A 41 1.83 -14.28 0.10
N TYR A 42 2.30 -15.15 -0.79
CA TYR A 42 1.82 -15.22 -2.17
C TYR A 42 0.37 -15.69 -2.29
N GLU A 43 -0.12 -16.52 -1.37
CA GLU A 43 -1.53 -16.93 -1.31
C GLU A 43 -2.48 -15.78 -0.96
N MET A 44 -1.98 -14.70 -0.35
CA MET A 44 -2.77 -13.48 -0.15
C MET A 44 -3.10 -12.76 -1.47
N ASP A 45 -2.33 -13.03 -2.53
CA ASP A 45 -2.55 -12.58 -3.92
C ASP A 45 -2.90 -11.09 -4.06
N PHE A 46 -2.13 -10.24 -3.35
CA PHE A 46 -2.24 -8.78 -3.44
C PHE A 46 -2.23 -8.23 -4.87
N PRO A 47 -1.44 -8.78 -5.82
CA PRO A 47 -1.49 -8.30 -7.19
C PRO A 47 -2.83 -8.56 -7.88
N ARG A 48 -3.45 -9.72 -7.64
CA ARG A 48 -4.81 -10.00 -8.13
C ARG A 48 -5.84 -9.14 -7.43
N PHE A 49 -5.68 -8.88 -6.14
CA PHE A 49 -6.53 -7.93 -5.41
C PHE A 49 -6.48 -6.55 -6.07
N MET A 50 -5.30 -6.03 -6.40
CA MET A 50 -5.18 -4.77 -7.14
C MET A 50 -5.80 -4.83 -8.54
N ALA A 51 -5.68 -5.95 -9.23
CA ALA A 51 -6.34 -6.18 -10.51
C ALA A 51 -7.88 -6.23 -10.43
N LEU A 52 -8.46 -6.51 -9.25
CA LEU A 52 -9.89 -6.42 -8.99
C LEU A 52 -10.33 -5.00 -8.64
N LEU A 53 -9.50 -4.24 -7.90
CA LEU A 53 -9.79 -2.85 -7.55
C LEU A 53 -9.73 -1.91 -8.75
N ALA A 54 -8.82 -2.17 -9.69
CA ALA A 54 -8.61 -1.32 -10.87
C ALA A 54 -8.57 -2.16 -12.17
N PRO A 55 -9.72 -2.76 -12.57
CA PRO A 55 -9.78 -3.71 -13.69
C PRO A 55 -9.51 -3.09 -15.06
N SER A 56 -9.51 -1.76 -15.16
CA SER A 56 -9.17 -1.00 -16.38
C SER A 56 -7.88 -0.18 -16.22
N GLY A 57 -7.10 -0.43 -15.16
CA GLY A 57 -5.82 0.24 -14.92
C GLY A 57 -4.77 -0.10 -15.97
N ARG A 58 -3.77 0.76 -16.13
CA ARG A 58 -2.61 0.45 -16.98
C ARG A 58 -1.73 -0.55 -16.25
N ILE A 59 -1.21 -1.55 -16.95
CA ILE A 59 -0.51 -2.69 -16.36
C ILE A 59 0.69 -2.25 -15.54
N GLU A 60 1.49 -1.33 -16.09
CA GLU A 60 2.71 -0.85 -15.45
C GLU A 60 2.38 -0.08 -14.15
N ARG A 61 1.24 0.63 -14.12
CA ARG A 61 0.74 1.30 -12.90
C ARG A 61 0.22 0.30 -11.88
N LEU A 62 -0.44 -0.75 -12.34
CA LEU A 62 -0.97 -1.82 -11.49
C LEU A 62 0.15 -2.64 -10.86
N GLU A 63 1.25 -2.86 -11.57
CA GLU A 63 2.44 -3.52 -11.02
C GLU A 63 3.07 -2.70 -9.90
N SER A 64 3.27 -1.39 -10.10
CA SER A 64 3.77 -0.50 -9.04
C SER A 64 2.81 -0.44 -7.85
N ALA A 65 1.51 -0.35 -8.09
CA ALA A 65 0.50 -0.31 -7.02
C ALA A 65 0.40 -1.65 -6.26
N ALA A 66 0.45 -2.78 -6.96
CA ALA A 66 0.49 -4.10 -6.37
C ALA A 66 1.74 -4.32 -5.52
N LEU A 67 2.91 -3.92 -6.04
CA LEU A 67 4.15 -3.99 -5.29
C LEU A 67 4.13 -3.10 -4.04
N PHE A 68 3.53 -1.91 -4.14
CA PHE A 68 3.34 -1.01 -3.00
C PHE A 68 2.42 -1.62 -1.94
N VAL A 69 1.28 -2.20 -2.32
CA VAL A 69 0.38 -2.89 -1.39
C VAL A 69 1.06 -4.09 -0.76
N SER A 70 1.80 -4.90 -1.53
CA SER A 70 2.62 -5.98 -0.99
C SER A 70 3.63 -5.48 0.06
N LEU A 71 4.30 -4.35 -0.19
CA LEU A 71 5.20 -3.73 0.79
C LEU A 71 4.45 -3.33 2.08
N THR A 72 3.27 -2.74 1.98
CA THR A 72 2.49 -2.35 3.18
C THR A 72 2.09 -3.55 4.04
N ALA A 73 1.78 -4.69 3.43
CA ALA A 73 1.47 -5.92 4.15
C ALA A 73 2.72 -6.53 4.81
N ILE A 74 3.86 -6.49 4.12
CA ILE A 74 5.16 -6.89 4.69
C ILE A 74 5.50 -6.04 5.92
N LEU A 75 5.27 -4.72 5.84
CA LEU A 75 5.54 -3.79 6.94
C LEU A 75 4.59 -3.99 8.11
N ASP A 76 3.30 -4.24 7.86
CA ASP A 76 2.33 -4.53 8.93
C ASP A 76 2.74 -5.77 9.74
N ASP A 77 3.07 -6.87 9.06
CA ASP A 77 3.56 -8.09 9.73
C ASP A 77 4.87 -7.83 10.49
N ALA A 78 5.85 -7.17 9.85
CA ALA A 78 7.13 -6.85 10.47
C ALA A 78 6.98 -5.93 11.70
N PHE A 79 6.20 -4.85 11.60
CA PHE A 79 5.97 -3.89 12.68
C PHE A 79 5.19 -4.50 13.84
N SER A 80 4.35 -5.50 13.58
CA SER A 80 3.63 -6.22 14.63
C SER A 80 4.58 -6.99 15.57
N GLN A 81 5.77 -7.36 15.09
CA GLN A 81 6.77 -8.16 15.81
C GLN A 81 7.91 -7.31 16.41
N MET A 82 8.00 -6.02 16.06
CA MET A 82 9.07 -5.11 16.50
C MET A 82 8.68 -4.25 17.71
N SER A 83 9.68 -3.66 18.37
CA SER A 83 9.41 -2.60 19.36
C SER A 83 8.90 -1.33 18.68
N ILE A 84 8.18 -0.49 19.44
CA ILE A 84 7.67 0.81 18.95
C ILE A 84 8.81 1.72 18.46
N SER A 85 9.94 1.70 19.16
CA SER A 85 11.12 2.49 18.79
C SER A 85 11.69 2.07 17.45
N GLU A 86 11.79 0.75 17.21
CA GLU A 86 12.31 0.20 15.95
C GLU A 86 11.36 0.47 14.79
N SER A 87 10.05 0.23 14.97
CA SER A 87 9.06 0.48 13.92
C SER A 87 8.98 1.96 13.55
N ARG A 88 9.07 2.88 14.52
CA ARG A 88 9.14 4.33 14.26
C ARG A 88 10.40 4.73 13.50
N GLN A 89 11.55 4.14 13.81
CA GLN A 89 12.80 4.45 13.12
C GLN A 89 12.76 4.00 11.66
N ILE A 90 12.27 2.78 11.40
CA ILE A 90 12.10 2.26 10.04
C ILE A 90 11.05 3.09 9.29
N GLY A 91 9.89 3.32 9.91
CA GLY A 91 8.82 4.15 9.35
C GLY A 91 9.31 5.55 8.95
N ALA A 92 10.04 6.25 9.83
CA ALA A 92 10.60 7.56 9.52
C ALA A 92 11.51 7.55 8.28
N LYS A 93 12.38 6.54 8.15
CA LYS A 93 13.25 6.41 6.98
C LYS A 93 12.45 6.18 5.69
N LEU A 94 11.43 5.34 5.72
CA LEU A 94 10.54 5.10 4.57
C LEU A 94 9.73 6.35 4.20
N LEU A 95 9.28 7.13 5.19
CA LEU A 95 8.62 8.41 4.96
C LEU A 95 9.54 9.42 4.26
N ASP A 96 10.82 9.49 4.66
CA ASP A 96 11.79 10.39 4.02
C ASP A 96 12.08 9.99 2.57
N ILE A 97 12.08 8.69 2.26
CA ILE A 97 12.18 8.18 0.88
C ILE A 97 10.95 8.61 0.07
N MET A 98 9.73 8.40 0.57
CA MET A 98 8.50 8.79 -0.14
C MET A 98 8.41 10.30 -0.39
N ARG A 99 8.97 11.12 0.50
CA ARG A 99 9.04 12.59 0.35
C ARG A 99 10.17 13.06 -0.57
N GLY A 100 11.04 12.15 -1.03
CA GLY A 100 12.23 12.48 -1.81
C GLY A 100 13.33 13.21 -1.01
N VAL A 101 13.29 13.13 0.33
CA VAL A 101 14.29 13.73 1.23
C VAL A 101 15.47 12.78 1.47
N ALA A 102 15.24 11.48 1.32
CA ALA A 102 16.26 10.44 1.39
C ALA A 102 16.24 9.55 0.14
N LEU A 103 17.39 8.94 -0.17
CA LEU A 103 17.49 7.89 -1.18
C LEU A 103 17.34 6.52 -0.51
N ALA A 104 16.72 5.58 -1.22
CA ALA A 104 16.62 4.20 -0.79
C ALA A 104 17.99 3.53 -0.73
N ASP A 105 18.28 2.84 0.36
CA ASP A 105 19.43 1.93 0.43
C ASP A 105 19.14 0.64 -0.33
N VAL A 106 19.87 0.38 -1.41
CA VAL A 106 19.72 -0.82 -2.25
C VAL A 106 20.10 -2.11 -1.54
N LEU A 107 20.81 -2.03 -0.40
CA LEU A 107 21.12 -3.19 0.42
C LEU A 107 20.03 -3.51 1.44
N ASN A 108 19.14 -2.55 1.73
CA ASN A 108 17.97 -2.78 2.57
C ASN A 108 16.78 -3.23 1.70
N PRO A 109 16.24 -4.45 1.88
CA PRO A 109 15.15 -4.97 1.06
C PRO A 109 13.90 -4.08 1.04
N LEU A 110 13.48 -3.54 2.18
CA LEU A 110 12.27 -2.73 2.29
C LEU A 110 12.44 -1.40 1.55
N GLU A 111 13.59 -0.74 1.75
CA GLU A 111 13.92 0.50 1.07
C GLU A 111 14.09 0.27 -0.43
N LYS A 112 14.72 -0.83 -0.85
CA LYS A 112 14.87 -1.19 -2.26
C LYS A 112 13.53 -1.40 -2.95
N ILE A 113 12.56 -2.06 -2.30
CA ILE A 113 11.20 -2.21 -2.83
C ILE A 113 10.53 -0.84 -2.95
N LEU A 114 10.56 -0.03 -1.88
CA LEU A 114 9.96 1.30 -1.88
C LEU A 114 10.60 2.23 -2.94
N GLY A 115 11.92 2.20 -3.06
CA GLY A 115 12.69 2.98 -4.03
C GLY A 115 12.25 2.66 -5.46
N LYS A 116 12.11 1.37 -5.81
CA LYS A 116 11.55 0.97 -7.10
C LYS A 116 10.14 1.51 -7.32
N VAL A 117 9.26 1.38 -6.32
CA VAL A 117 7.88 1.88 -6.41
C VAL A 117 7.87 3.38 -6.70
N VAL A 118 8.63 4.17 -5.93
CA VAL A 118 8.72 5.62 -6.09
C VAL A 118 9.30 5.98 -7.46
N GLU A 119 10.35 5.29 -7.91
CA GLU A 119 10.97 5.52 -9.22
C GLU A 119 10.00 5.22 -10.36
N ASP A 120 9.34 4.06 -10.34
CA ASP A 120 8.36 3.66 -11.36
C ASP A 120 7.18 4.65 -11.41
N MET A 121 6.63 5.02 -10.25
CA MET A 121 5.52 5.96 -10.18
C MET A 121 5.91 7.33 -10.73
N ASN A 122 7.09 7.85 -10.37
CA ASN A 122 7.59 9.11 -10.90
C ASN A 122 7.85 9.04 -12.42
N ALA A 123 8.39 7.93 -12.93
CA ALA A 123 8.58 7.74 -14.36
C ALA A 123 7.25 7.70 -15.14
N GLN A 124 6.19 7.17 -14.53
CA GLN A 124 4.86 7.06 -15.14
C GLN A 124 4.06 8.37 -15.08
N SER A 125 4.11 9.09 -13.96
CA SER A 125 3.47 10.40 -13.76
C SER A 125 3.92 11.03 -12.44
N PRO A 126 4.83 12.02 -12.44
CA PRO A 126 5.32 12.66 -11.22
C PRO A 126 4.21 13.34 -10.40
N GLU A 127 3.24 13.96 -11.07
CA GLU A 127 2.12 14.66 -10.41
C GLU A 127 1.23 13.68 -9.63
N LEU A 128 0.79 12.59 -10.28
CA LEU A 128 -0.01 11.57 -9.61
C LEU A 128 0.80 10.80 -8.56
N ALA A 129 2.09 10.58 -8.81
CA ALA A 129 2.97 9.93 -7.85
C ALA A 129 3.02 10.71 -6.54
N LYS A 130 3.17 12.04 -6.62
CA LYS A 130 3.16 12.91 -5.45
C LYS A 130 1.86 12.78 -4.65
N ASP A 131 0.70 12.85 -5.30
CA ASP A 131 -0.60 12.74 -4.63
C ASP A 131 -0.76 11.40 -3.90
N VAL A 132 -0.36 10.29 -4.55
CA VAL A 132 -0.44 8.95 -3.97
C VAL A 132 0.54 8.77 -2.81
N LEU A 133 1.78 9.25 -2.95
CA LEU A 133 2.81 9.15 -1.91
C LEU A 133 2.46 9.99 -0.68
N ASP A 134 1.87 11.19 -0.87
CA ASP A 134 1.37 12.00 0.24
C ASP A 134 0.23 11.28 1.00
N GLY A 135 -0.65 10.56 0.30
CA GLY A 135 -1.68 9.71 0.92
C GLY A 135 -1.11 8.47 1.64
N ALA A 136 -0.08 7.85 1.06
CA ALA A 136 0.63 6.71 1.65
C ALA A 136 1.33 7.06 2.98
N VAL A 137 1.81 8.29 3.14
CA VAL A 137 2.38 8.77 4.41
C VAL A 137 1.39 8.61 5.56
N ALA A 138 0.11 8.91 5.34
CA ALA A 138 -0.92 8.79 6.37
C ALA A 138 -1.15 7.32 6.77
N LEU A 139 -1.18 6.41 5.78
CA LEU A 139 -1.28 4.97 6.01
C LEU A 139 -0.11 4.45 6.86
N PHE A 140 1.12 4.79 6.49
CA PHE A 140 2.32 4.35 7.21
C PHE A 140 2.37 4.86 8.65
N LEU A 141 1.94 6.12 8.88
CA LEU A 141 1.84 6.66 10.23
C LEU A 141 0.79 5.91 11.06
N ALA A 142 -0.38 5.60 10.47
CA ALA A 142 -1.44 4.85 11.15
C ALA A 142 -1.00 3.43 11.55
N GLN A 143 -0.28 2.73 10.68
CA GLN A 143 0.26 1.38 10.96
C GLN A 143 1.25 1.35 12.14
N THR A 144 1.92 2.48 12.41
CA THR A 144 2.83 2.61 13.57
C THR A 144 2.15 3.16 14.84
N ASP A 145 0.86 3.49 14.75
CA ASP A 145 0.08 4.03 15.87
C ASP A 145 -0.56 2.90 16.69
N LYS A 146 -0.36 2.94 18.01
CA LYS A 146 -1.00 2.01 18.94
C LYS A 146 -2.37 2.46 19.38
N ALA A 147 -2.92 3.54 18.81
CA ALA A 147 -4.31 3.97 19.02
C ALA A 147 -5.32 2.81 18.92
N ARG A 148 -5.04 1.77 18.10
CA ARG A 148 -5.84 0.54 18.02
C ARG A 148 -6.08 -0.18 19.36
N LEU A 149 -5.20 0.01 20.35
CA LEU A 149 -5.29 -0.61 21.67
C LEU A 149 -6.20 0.17 22.64
N GLU A 150 -6.60 1.39 22.28
CA GLU A 150 -7.32 2.32 23.15
C GLU A 150 -8.74 2.63 22.65
N ILE A 151 -9.17 2.03 21.53
CA ILE A 151 -10.50 2.24 20.93
C ILE A 151 -11.59 1.59 21.80
N THR A 152 -12.57 2.40 22.21
CA THR A 152 -13.68 1.91 23.05
C THR A 152 -15.06 2.07 22.41
N GLN A 153 -15.19 2.92 21.39
CA GLN A 153 -16.45 3.17 20.68
C GLN A 153 -16.38 2.81 19.20
N LEU A 154 -17.56 2.63 18.59
CA LEU A 154 -17.70 2.16 17.20
C LEU A 154 -17.35 3.24 16.16
N ASP A 155 -17.61 4.51 16.47
CA ASP A 155 -17.21 5.66 15.65
C ASP A 155 -15.69 5.83 15.63
N GLU A 156 -15.04 5.77 16.80
CA GLU A 156 -13.57 5.75 16.94
C GLU A 156 -12.94 4.61 16.12
N TYR A 157 -13.57 3.43 16.15
CA TYR A 157 -13.14 2.27 15.35
C TYR A 157 -13.19 2.55 13.85
N PHE A 158 -14.28 3.14 13.34
CA PHE A 158 -14.40 3.44 11.92
C PHE A 158 -13.43 4.54 11.46
N GLU A 159 -13.17 5.56 12.28
CA GLU A 159 -12.18 6.59 11.97
C GLU A 159 -10.76 6.01 11.90
N PHE A 160 -10.41 5.14 12.86
CA PHE A 160 -9.14 4.43 12.85
C PHE A 160 -9.02 3.54 11.60
N GLN A 161 -10.01 2.67 11.36
CA GLN A 161 -10.03 1.75 10.23
C GLN A 161 -9.94 2.47 8.88
N PHE A 162 -10.62 3.62 8.72
CA PHE A 162 -10.53 4.40 7.48
C PHE A 162 -9.10 4.80 7.15
N ARG A 163 -8.29 5.18 8.14
CA ARG A 163 -6.86 5.52 7.93
C ARG A 163 -6.01 4.26 7.75
N ASP A 164 -6.25 3.25 8.57
CA ASP A 164 -5.53 1.97 8.59
C ASP A 164 -5.66 1.18 7.28
N VAL A 165 -6.82 1.24 6.62
CA VAL A 165 -7.04 0.60 5.31
C VAL A 165 -6.68 1.49 4.12
N GLY A 166 -6.12 2.68 4.36
CA GLY A 166 -5.72 3.60 3.29
C GLY A 166 -6.90 4.27 2.59
N GLY A 167 -7.93 4.68 3.33
CA GLY A 167 -9.06 5.44 2.80
C GLY A 167 -8.63 6.72 2.07
N ASP A 168 -7.59 7.40 2.59
CA ASP A 168 -7.01 8.59 1.95
C ASP A 168 -6.20 8.27 0.67
N LEU A 169 -5.73 7.03 0.51
CA LEU A 169 -5.02 6.53 -0.67
C LEU A 169 -5.99 6.16 -1.81
N SER A 170 -7.17 5.66 -1.44
CA SER A 170 -8.17 5.10 -2.36
C SER A 170 -9.33 6.07 -2.68
N GLY A 171 -9.50 7.12 -1.89
CA GLY A 171 -10.50 8.15 -2.08
C GLY A 171 -10.14 9.15 -3.19
N PRO A 172 -11.12 9.88 -3.74
CA PRO A 172 -10.84 11.02 -4.62
C PRO A 172 -10.00 12.05 -3.86
N SER A 173 -8.88 12.46 -4.44
CA SER A 173 -7.97 13.46 -3.86
C SER A 173 -8.74 14.65 -3.28
N SER A 174 -8.35 15.08 -2.08
CA SER A 174 -9.05 16.11 -1.30
C SER A 174 -9.25 17.45 -2.04
N THR A 175 -8.51 17.68 -3.12
CA THR A 175 -8.71 18.78 -4.07
C THR A 175 -10.02 18.69 -4.85
N ALA A 176 -10.52 17.49 -5.19
CA ALA A 176 -11.82 17.31 -5.84
C ALA A 176 -13.00 17.44 -4.87
N SER A 177 -12.79 17.14 -3.58
CA SER A 177 -13.83 17.18 -2.55
C SER A 177 -14.08 18.60 -2.00
N ARG A 178 -13.08 19.49 -2.04
CA ARG A 178 -13.25 20.91 -1.66
C ARG A 178 -14.08 21.71 -2.66
N LYS A 179 -14.05 21.36 -3.94
CA LYS A 179 -14.80 22.08 -4.99
C LYS A 179 -16.29 21.79 -5.00
N ARG A 180 -16.74 20.67 -4.39
CA ARG A 180 -18.16 20.30 -4.33
C ARG A 180 -18.91 20.82 -3.10
N ARG A 181 -18.21 21.34 -2.09
CA ARG A 181 -18.83 21.95 -0.89
C ARG A 181 -18.99 23.46 -0.98
N SER A 182 -18.51 24.12 -2.04
CA SER A 182 -18.74 25.55 -2.29
C SER A 182 -19.98 25.83 -3.14
N ASP A 183 -20.60 24.79 -3.71
CA ASP A 183 -21.66 24.91 -4.71
C ASP A 183 -23.02 24.36 -4.22
N PHE A 184 -23.20 24.19 -2.90
CA PHE A 184 -24.48 23.92 -2.26
C PHE A 184 -24.63 24.69 -0.95
#